data_AF-A0A2V6N9L2-F1
#
_entry.id   AF-A0A2V6N9L2-F1
#
_cell.length_a   1.000
_cell.length_b   1.000
_cell.length_c   1.000
_cell.angle_alpha   90.00
_cell.angle_beta   90.00
_cell.angle_gamma   90.00
#
_symmetry.space_group_name_H-M   'P 1'
#
loop_
_entity.id
_entity.type
_entity.pdbx_description
1 polymer ?
#
loop_
_entity_poly.entity_id
_entity_poly.type
_entity_poly.pdbx_seq_one_letter_code
_entity_poly.pdbx_strand_id
1 'polypeptide(L)'
;MSASPTQGSAPLTVSFNGSGSTDADGSVVSYTFSFGDGSADVTQSSPTIQHTYNNAGDYFATLTVKDNTGASSSNIASVEIKAIAAPDLIVSALTASNNQARQGDKVTFTATIKNQGQASAAASKTEFLLDGATVLGLIDTPALAPGGSATVTVNWLTASAKKGQHTIKATADKTNVVAESNDYARFGVTSRPAALFFLQLEAAEQRKNEEVGQDVDDQSGKDHQTETLRRRKIR
;
A
#
# COMPACT_ATOMS: atom_id res chain seq x y z
N MET A 1 -27.76 28.40 6.03
CA MET A 1 -26.96 27.36 5.36
C MET A 1 -26.70 26.24 6.37
N SER A 2 -26.70 24.98 5.91
CA SER A 2 -26.20 23.83 6.67
C SER A 2 -25.02 23.18 5.94
N ALA A 3 -24.22 22.39 6.66
CA ALA A 3 -23.09 21.65 6.11
C ALA A 3 -22.98 20.27 6.75
N SER A 4 -22.49 19.29 6.00
CA SER A 4 -22.27 17.93 6.50
C SER A 4 -21.15 17.19 5.72
N PRO A 5 -20.18 16.56 6.40
CA PRO A 5 -19.88 16.73 7.83
C PRO A 5 -19.32 18.14 8.13
N THR A 6 -19.38 18.60 9.38
CA THR A 6 -18.71 19.86 9.81
C THR A 6 -17.34 19.62 10.43
N GLN A 7 -16.93 18.36 10.62
CA GLN A 7 -15.60 18.01 11.12
C GLN A 7 -15.13 16.67 10.56
N GLY A 8 -13.82 16.52 10.44
CA GLY A 8 -13.17 15.28 9.99
C GLY A 8 -11.71 15.51 9.62
N SER A 9 -10.99 14.44 9.27
CA SER A 9 -9.58 14.55 8.86
C SER A 9 -9.45 15.19 7.47
N ALA A 10 -8.41 15.99 7.26
CA ALA A 10 -8.05 16.49 5.94
C ALA A 10 -7.46 15.35 5.07
N PRO A 11 -7.76 15.28 3.77
CA PRO A 11 -8.71 16.13 3.04
C PRO A 11 -10.17 15.84 3.43
N LEU A 12 -10.93 16.89 3.75
CA LEU A 12 -12.33 16.78 4.22
C LEU A 12 -13.29 17.31 3.16
N THR A 13 -14.05 16.42 2.52
CA THR A 13 -15.14 16.81 1.62
C THR A 13 -16.42 17.08 2.40
N VAL A 14 -16.96 18.29 2.24
CA VAL A 14 -18.17 18.79 2.91
C VAL A 14 -19.24 19.12 1.88
N SER A 15 -20.46 18.66 2.14
CA SER A 15 -21.66 19.07 1.40
C SER A 15 -22.32 20.26 2.08
N PHE A 16 -22.51 21.36 1.36
CA PHE A 16 -23.22 22.56 1.80
C PHE A 16 -24.63 22.59 1.21
N ASN A 17 -25.58 23.09 2.00
CA ASN A 17 -26.96 23.26 1.59
C ASN A 17 -27.53 24.62 2.04
N GLY A 18 -27.88 25.44 1.04
CA GLY A 18 -28.52 26.75 1.18
C GLY A 18 -30.03 26.73 0.97
N SER A 19 -30.68 25.58 0.74
CA SER A 19 -32.08 25.47 0.32
C SER A 19 -33.10 25.97 1.35
N GLY A 20 -32.67 26.18 2.60
CA GLY A 20 -33.48 26.82 3.63
C GLY A 20 -33.54 28.34 3.54
N SER A 21 -32.90 28.95 2.53
CA SER A 21 -32.98 30.40 2.30
C SER A 21 -34.33 30.79 1.73
N THR A 22 -34.93 31.85 2.27
CA THR A 22 -36.25 32.33 1.86
C THR A 22 -36.20 33.81 1.56
N ASP A 23 -37.04 34.23 0.64
CA ASP A 23 -37.27 35.63 0.31
C ASP A 23 -38.76 35.95 0.55
N ALA A 24 -39.05 37.03 1.27
CA ALA A 24 -40.40 37.34 1.75
C ALA A 24 -41.26 38.03 0.68
N ASP A 25 -40.63 38.76 -0.23
CA ASP A 25 -41.27 39.53 -1.31
C ASP A 25 -40.86 39.06 -2.72
N GLY A 26 -40.10 37.96 -2.83
CA GLY A 26 -39.63 37.44 -4.11
C GLY A 26 -39.20 35.98 -4.08
N SER A 27 -38.13 35.68 -4.82
CA SER A 27 -37.54 34.34 -4.89
C SER A 27 -36.04 34.45 -4.97
N VAL A 28 -35.34 33.58 -4.24
CA VAL A 28 -33.88 33.44 -4.33
C VAL A 28 -33.51 32.83 -5.68
N VAL A 29 -32.71 33.55 -6.47
CA VAL A 29 -32.29 33.13 -7.82
C VAL A 29 -30.81 32.77 -7.92
N SER A 30 -30.01 33.13 -6.91
CA SER A 30 -28.57 32.86 -6.91
C SER A 30 -28.02 32.67 -5.50
N TYR A 31 -27.07 31.73 -5.40
CA TYR A 31 -26.34 31.34 -4.20
C TYR A 31 -24.85 31.53 -4.47
N THR A 32 -24.17 32.29 -3.63
CA THR A 32 -22.71 32.46 -3.66
C THR A 32 -22.12 31.89 -2.39
N PHE A 33 -21.33 30.82 -2.54
CA PHE A 33 -20.64 30.15 -1.45
C PHE A 33 -19.19 30.64 -1.37
N SER A 34 -18.77 31.03 -0.18
CA SER A 34 -17.36 31.25 0.15
C SER A 34 -16.94 30.21 1.19
N PHE A 35 -15.80 29.54 1.00
CA PHE A 35 -15.42 28.41 1.85
C PHE A 35 -14.47 28.79 2.99
N GLY A 36 -13.89 29.99 2.96
CA GLY A 36 -13.02 30.49 4.01
C GLY A 36 -11.61 29.87 4.04
N ASP A 37 -11.25 29.03 3.07
CA ASP A 37 -9.92 28.40 2.94
C ASP A 37 -9.01 29.07 1.89
N GLY A 38 -9.46 30.22 1.34
CA GLY A 38 -8.76 30.95 0.28
C GLY A 38 -9.09 30.48 -1.14
N SER A 39 -9.92 29.46 -1.31
CA SER A 39 -10.50 29.13 -2.62
C SER A 39 -11.45 30.24 -3.11
N ALA A 40 -11.64 30.32 -4.42
CA ALA A 40 -12.52 31.32 -5.01
C ALA A 40 -14.00 31.04 -4.68
N ASP A 41 -14.76 32.11 -4.46
CA ASP A 41 -16.20 32.02 -4.26
C ASP A 41 -16.90 31.39 -5.48
N VAL A 42 -17.93 30.59 -5.22
CA VAL A 42 -18.70 29.91 -6.27
C VAL A 42 -20.13 30.42 -6.28
N THR A 43 -20.52 31.08 -7.38
CA THR A 43 -21.89 31.54 -7.62
C THR A 43 -22.64 30.59 -8.56
N GLN A 44 -23.83 30.15 -8.15
CA GLN A 44 -24.67 29.23 -8.92
C GLN A 44 -26.16 29.41 -8.61
N SER A 45 -27.03 28.78 -9.42
CA SER A 45 -28.47 28.71 -9.16
C SER A 45 -28.87 27.53 -8.27
N SER A 46 -28.01 26.50 -8.17
CA SER A 46 -28.23 25.37 -7.26
C SER A 46 -27.98 25.77 -5.80
N PRO A 47 -28.85 25.38 -4.85
CA PRO A 47 -28.63 25.64 -3.43
C PRO A 47 -27.62 24.67 -2.78
N THR A 48 -27.10 23.68 -3.50
CA THR A 48 -26.18 22.68 -2.95
C THR A 48 -24.84 22.64 -3.68
N ILE A 49 -23.76 22.43 -2.94
CA ILE A 49 -22.40 22.30 -3.47
C ILE A 49 -21.55 21.40 -2.56
N GLN A 50 -20.56 20.72 -3.14
CA GLN A 50 -19.52 20.05 -2.38
C GLN A 50 -18.20 20.83 -2.49
N HIS A 51 -17.47 20.91 -1.40
CA HIS A 51 -16.13 21.49 -1.35
C HIS A 51 -15.20 20.60 -0.53
N THR A 52 -13.92 20.53 -0.93
CA THR A 52 -12.93 19.73 -0.22
C THR A 52 -11.86 20.62 0.40
N TYR A 53 -11.80 20.60 1.74
CA TYR A 53 -10.76 21.25 2.52
C TYR A 53 -9.52 20.34 2.54
N ASN A 54 -8.55 20.63 1.68
CA ASN A 54 -7.36 19.78 1.50
C ASN A 54 -6.36 19.87 2.66
N ASN A 55 -6.42 20.95 3.43
CA ASN A 55 -5.54 21.19 4.56
C ASN A 55 -6.32 21.18 5.87
N ALA A 56 -5.64 20.81 6.95
CA ALA A 56 -6.16 20.98 8.29
C ALA A 56 -6.31 22.48 8.62
N GLY A 57 -7.39 22.81 9.32
CA GLY A 57 -7.74 24.17 9.68
C GLY A 57 -9.17 24.28 10.17
N ASP A 58 -9.43 25.39 10.85
CA ASP A 58 -10.78 25.83 11.19
C ASP A 58 -11.20 26.87 10.14
N TYR A 59 -12.29 26.60 9.43
CA TYR A 59 -12.78 27.40 8.31
C TYR A 59 -14.19 27.91 8.59
N PHE A 60 -14.47 29.14 8.18
CA PHE A 60 -15.81 29.73 8.24
C PHE A 60 -16.37 29.85 6.83
N ALA A 61 -17.19 28.88 6.43
CA ALA A 61 -17.88 28.95 5.16
C ALA A 61 -19.09 29.88 5.29
N THR A 62 -19.33 30.69 4.27
CA THR A 62 -20.45 31.64 4.21
C THR A 62 -21.29 31.45 2.96
N LEU A 63 -22.57 31.80 3.06
CA LEU A 63 -23.51 31.84 1.95
C LEU A 63 -24.11 33.24 1.84
N THR A 64 -24.00 33.81 0.64
CA THR A 64 -24.72 35.02 0.21
C THR A 64 -25.77 34.63 -0.83
N VAL A 65 -26.99 35.16 -0.68
CA VAL A 65 -28.09 34.90 -1.62
C VAL A 65 -28.55 36.20 -2.30
N LYS A 66 -28.97 36.09 -3.56
CA LYS A 66 -29.51 37.19 -4.36
C LYS A 66 -30.90 36.82 -4.87
N ASP A 67 -31.82 37.77 -4.77
CA ASP A 67 -33.21 37.62 -5.22
C ASP A 67 -33.40 37.99 -6.70
N ASN A 68 -34.62 37.73 -7.19
CA ASN A 68 -35.07 38.00 -8.56
C ASN A 68 -35.23 39.49 -8.88
N THR A 69 -35.21 40.38 -7.89
CA THR A 69 -35.24 41.84 -8.06
C THR A 69 -33.85 42.45 -8.16
N GLY A 70 -32.81 41.63 -7.96
CA GLY A 70 -31.42 42.04 -8.01
C GLY A 70 -30.90 42.58 -6.69
N ALA A 71 -31.74 42.68 -5.65
CA ALA A 71 -31.28 42.95 -4.32
C ALA A 71 -30.53 41.73 -3.79
N SER A 72 -29.39 41.99 -3.17
CA SER A 72 -28.61 40.96 -2.49
C SER A 72 -28.97 41.06 -1.03
N SER A 73 -29.42 39.96 -0.43
CA SER A 73 -29.65 39.93 1.00
C SER A 73 -28.31 40.11 1.72
N SER A 74 -28.29 41.00 2.72
CA SER A 74 -27.15 41.20 3.62
C SER A 74 -27.00 40.09 4.67
N ASN A 75 -27.90 39.10 4.69
CA ASN A 75 -27.85 38.00 5.65
C ASN A 75 -26.86 36.94 5.20
N ILE A 76 -25.62 37.13 5.63
CA ILE A 76 -24.54 36.14 5.52
C ILE A 76 -24.84 35.02 6.52
N ALA A 77 -25.12 33.81 6.03
CA ALA A 77 -25.18 32.64 6.89
C ALA A 77 -23.79 32.00 6.95
N SER A 78 -23.26 31.74 8.14
CA SER A 78 -21.96 31.10 8.34
C SER A 78 -22.07 29.72 8.99
N VAL A 79 -21.14 28.82 8.67
CA VAL A 79 -20.96 27.54 9.37
C VAL A 79 -19.46 27.28 9.55
N GLU A 80 -19.08 26.85 10.76
CA GLU A 80 -17.71 26.44 11.07
C GLU A 80 -17.46 25.01 10.57
N ILE A 81 -16.32 24.82 9.90
CA ILE A 81 -15.82 23.54 9.43
C ILE A 81 -14.45 23.29 10.04
N LYS A 82 -14.26 22.12 10.64
CA LYS A 82 -13.02 21.70 11.28
C LYS A 82 -12.35 20.55 10.54
N ALA A 83 -11.37 20.87 9.70
CA ALA A 83 -10.50 19.88 9.08
C ALA A 83 -9.31 19.57 10.01
N ILE A 84 -9.14 18.31 10.39
CA ILE A 84 -8.16 17.89 11.40
C ILE A 84 -6.94 17.28 10.70
N ALA A 85 -5.74 17.62 11.15
CA ALA A 85 -4.52 16.97 10.67
C ALA A 85 -4.48 15.54 11.20
N ALA A 86 -4.34 14.56 10.31
CA ALA A 86 -4.19 13.16 10.65
C ALA A 86 -3.03 12.53 9.86
N PRO A 87 -2.36 11.50 10.41
CA PRO A 87 -1.43 10.68 9.65
C PRO A 87 -2.16 9.90 8.55
N ASP A 88 -1.41 9.43 7.56
CA ASP A 88 -1.90 8.52 6.52
C ASP A 88 -0.70 7.68 6.05
N LEU A 89 -0.58 6.47 6.58
CA LEU A 89 0.54 5.62 6.24
C LEU A 89 0.20 4.85 4.97
N ILE A 90 1.17 4.74 4.07
CA ILE A 90 1.04 3.91 2.87
C ILE A 90 2.28 3.06 2.69
N VAL A 91 2.10 1.90 2.07
CA VAL A 91 3.21 1.17 1.45
C VAL A 91 3.43 1.75 0.06
N SER A 92 4.28 2.77 -0.02
CA SER A 92 4.54 3.51 -1.27
C SER A 92 5.35 2.71 -2.30
N ALA A 93 6.13 1.73 -1.84
CA ALA A 93 6.86 0.80 -2.70
C ALA A 93 7.06 -0.54 -1.98
N LEU A 94 7.09 -1.62 -2.76
CA LEU A 94 7.48 -2.95 -2.31
C LEU A 94 8.37 -3.58 -3.38
N THR A 95 9.61 -3.90 -3.03
CA THR A 95 10.62 -4.45 -3.94
C THR A 95 11.23 -5.73 -3.39
N ALA A 96 11.85 -6.52 -4.27
CA ALA A 96 12.60 -7.72 -3.92
C ALA A 96 14.04 -7.60 -4.40
N SER A 97 14.99 -8.21 -3.67
CA SER A 97 16.40 -8.29 -4.07
C SER A 97 16.61 -9.10 -5.36
N ASN A 98 15.71 -10.05 -5.62
CA ASN A 98 15.64 -10.84 -6.83
C ASN A 98 14.17 -11.11 -7.15
N ASN A 99 13.73 -10.89 -8.39
CA ASN A 99 12.34 -11.15 -8.82
C ASN A 99 12.13 -12.51 -9.51
N GLN A 100 13.23 -13.24 -9.77
CA GLN A 100 13.30 -14.59 -10.35
C GLN A 100 14.25 -15.44 -9.50
N ALA A 101 13.79 -15.84 -8.32
CA ALA A 101 14.60 -16.62 -7.40
C ALA A 101 14.56 -18.10 -7.76
N ARG A 102 15.55 -18.86 -7.29
CA ARG A 102 15.57 -20.32 -7.30
C ARG A 102 15.29 -20.84 -5.89
N GLN A 103 14.75 -22.05 -5.79
CA GLN A 103 14.59 -22.72 -4.50
C GLN A 103 15.95 -22.82 -3.79
N GLY A 104 15.98 -22.37 -2.54
CA GLY A 104 17.20 -22.31 -1.73
C GLY A 104 17.79 -20.90 -1.64
N ASP A 105 17.40 -19.98 -2.53
CA ASP A 105 17.78 -18.58 -2.46
C ASP A 105 17.21 -17.90 -1.20
N LYS A 106 17.91 -16.86 -0.77
CA LYS A 106 17.39 -15.87 0.17
C LYS A 106 16.92 -14.64 -0.62
N VAL A 107 15.62 -14.36 -0.58
CA VAL A 107 15.03 -13.17 -1.18
C VAL A 107 14.74 -12.15 -0.08
N THR A 108 15.28 -10.94 -0.20
CA THR A 108 14.99 -9.85 0.72
C THR A 108 13.90 -8.97 0.10
N PHE A 109 12.78 -8.80 0.80
CA PHE A 109 11.76 -7.83 0.43
C PHE A 109 11.95 -6.55 1.22
N THR A 110 11.81 -5.41 0.54
CA THR A 110 11.89 -4.08 1.14
C THR A 110 10.59 -3.33 0.87
N ALA A 111 9.90 -2.91 1.93
CA ALA A 111 8.76 -2.03 1.85
C ALA A 111 9.16 -0.61 2.23
N THR A 112 8.77 0.38 1.43
CA THR A 112 8.91 1.81 1.76
C THR A 112 7.60 2.31 2.33
N ILE A 113 7.57 2.55 3.62
CA ILE A 113 6.42 3.14 4.33
C ILE A 113 6.55 4.65 4.28
N LYS A 114 5.49 5.32 3.81
CA LYS A 114 5.41 6.78 3.75
C LYS A 114 4.24 7.26 4.59
N ASN A 115 4.45 8.32 5.37
CA ASN A 115 3.35 9.09 5.92
C ASN A 115 3.00 10.20 4.92
N GLN A 116 1.90 10.06 4.19
CA GLN A 116 1.40 11.08 3.28
C GLN A 116 0.38 12.03 3.92
N GLY A 117 0.06 11.81 5.20
CA GLY A 117 -0.86 12.62 5.98
C GLY A 117 -0.22 13.92 6.48
N GLN A 118 -1.05 14.72 7.15
CA GLN A 118 -0.67 16.05 7.65
C GLN A 118 -0.27 16.07 9.14
N ALA A 119 -0.37 14.93 9.84
CA ALA A 119 0.12 14.79 11.20
C ALA A 119 1.14 13.65 11.34
N SER A 120 1.97 13.72 12.38
CA SER A 120 2.98 12.69 12.66
C SER A 120 2.34 11.35 13.00
N ALA A 121 2.77 10.28 12.34
CA ALA A 121 2.45 8.92 12.71
C ALA A 121 3.37 8.48 13.86
N ALA A 122 2.79 7.85 14.88
CA ALA A 122 3.58 7.13 15.89
C ALA A 122 4.25 5.89 15.28
N ALA A 123 5.19 5.29 16.00
CA ALA A 123 5.77 4.01 15.60
C ALA A 123 4.68 2.92 15.53
N SER A 124 4.79 2.04 14.55
CA SER A 124 3.82 0.97 14.27
C SER A 124 4.53 -0.29 13.79
N LYS A 125 3.79 -1.24 13.21
CA LYS A 125 4.36 -2.48 12.66
C LYS A 125 3.89 -2.73 11.24
N THR A 126 4.79 -3.17 10.37
CA THR A 126 4.48 -3.59 9.00
C THR A 126 4.53 -5.11 8.90
N GLU A 127 3.47 -5.73 8.39
CA GLU A 127 3.40 -7.17 8.15
C GLU A 127 3.76 -7.51 6.71
N PHE A 128 4.59 -8.53 6.52
CA PHE A 128 4.84 -9.17 5.24
C PHE A 128 4.16 -10.55 5.22
N LEU A 129 3.22 -10.74 4.30
CA LEU A 129 2.41 -11.94 4.15
C LEU A 129 2.70 -12.59 2.79
N LEU A 130 3.16 -13.84 2.82
CA LEU A 130 3.39 -14.69 1.67
C LEU A 130 2.12 -15.49 1.35
N ASP A 131 1.70 -15.42 0.08
CA ASP A 131 0.56 -16.13 -0.52
C ASP A 131 -0.75 -15.97 0.28
N GLY A 132 -0.91 -14.82 0.94
CA GLY A 132 -2.10 -14.50 1.73
C GLY A 132 -2.25 -15.28 3.05
N ALA A 133 -1.30 -16.15 3.42
CA ALA A 133 -1.45 -17.03 4.57
C ALA A 133 -0.22 -17.07 5.50
N THR A 134 0.99 -17.01 4.95
CA THR A 134 2.21 -17.21 5.74
C THR A 134 2.82 -15.87 6.13
N VAL A 135 2.86 -15.54 7.42
CA VAL A 135 3.54 -14.33 7.90
C VAL A 135 5.05 -14.56 7.84
N LEU A 136 5.73 -13.82 6.97
CA LEU A 136 7.19 -13.83 6.89
C LEU A 136 7.82 -12.99 8.00
N GLY A 137 7.14 -11.92 8.41
CA GLY A 137 7.62 -11.05 9.47
C GLY A 137 6.64 -9.94 9.82
N LEU A 138 6.73 -9.49 11.06
CA LEU A 138 6.07 -8.30 11.58
C LEU A 138 7.15 -7.34 12.08
N ILE A 139 7.46 -6.34 11.26
CA ILE A 139 8.66 -5.51 11.40
C ILE A 139 8.30 -4.15 11.98
N ASP A 140 9.08 -3.66 12.94
CA ASP A 140 8.91 -2.32 13.51
C ASP A 140 9.05 -1.25 12.44
N THR A 141 8.08 -0.35 12.39
CA THR A 141 8.09 0.85 11.56
C THR A 141 8.27 2.04 12.50
N PRO A 142 9.32 2.86 12.31
CA PRO A 142 9.55 3.99 13.20
C PRO A 142 8.44 5.05 13.07
N ALA A 143 8.37 5.97 14.03
CA ALA A 143 7.51 7.14 13.91
C ALA A 143 7.91 7.97 12.68
N LEU A 144 6.91 8.51 11.97
CA LEU A 144 7.12 9.27 10.74
C LEU A 144 6.43 10.63 10.83
N ALA A 145 7.21 11.70 10.69
CA ALA A 145 6.68 13.04 10.47
C ALA A 145 5.84 13.11 9.17
N PRO A 146 4.96 14.12 9.00
CA PRO A 146 4.25 14.36 7.74
C PRO A 146 5.21 14.39 6.55
N GLY A 147 4.87 13.66 5.48
CA GLY A 147 5.72 13.52 4.29
C GLY A 147 6.93 12.60 4.44
N GLY A 148 7.25 12.15 5.66
CA GLY A 148 8.39 11.29 5.96
C GLY A 148 8.25 9.87 5.41
N SER A 149 9.36 9.15 5.28
CA SER A 149 9.37 7.75 4.85
C SER A 149 10.43 6.94 5.58
N ALA A 150 10.19 5.64 5.72
CA ALA A 150 11.15 4.66 6.22
C ALA A 150 11.05 3.35 5.44
N THR A 151 12.17 2.62 5.35
CA THR A 151 12.22 1.29 4.74
C THR A 151 12.23 0.21 5.81
N VAL A 152 11.44 -0.83 5.64
CA VAL A 152 11.44 -2.04 6.48
C VAL A 152 11.67 -3.26 5.60
N THR A 153 12.37 -4.27 6.13
CA THR A 153 12.81 -5.42 5.33
C THR A 153 12.48 -6.75 5.99
N VAL A 154 12.18 -7.76 5.18
CA VAL A 154 12.07 -9.17 5.61
C VAL A 154 12.86 -10.08 4.67
N ASN A 155 13.45 -11.14 5.22
CA ASN A 155 14.13 -12.16 4.43
C ASN A 155 13.25 -13.41 4.31
N TRP A 156 13.09 -13.91 3.09
CA TRP A 156 12.43 -15.17 2.80
C TRP A 156 13.46 -16.20 2.30
N LEU A 157 13.55 -17.33 2.99
CA LEU A 157 14.31 -18.50 2.54
C LEU A 157 13.39 -19.40 1.72
N THR A 158 13.70 -19.57 0.43
CA THR A 158 12.78 -20.22 -0.54
C THR A 158 12.92 -21.74 -0.60
N ALA A 159 13.80 -22.33 0.22
CA ALA A 159 14.15 -23.76 0.15
C ALA A 159 12.95 -24.70 0.22
N SER A 160 11.93 -24.37 1.02
CA SER A 160 10.72 -25.17 1.21
C SER A 160 9.52 -24.71 0.37
N ALA A 161 9.66 -23.61 -0.37
CA ALA A 161 8.58 -23.03 -1.14
C ALA A 161 8.33 -23.85 -2.42
N LYS A 162 7.07 -23.94 -2.87
CA LYS A 162 6.73 -24.61 -4.12
C LYS A 162 7.25 -23.80 -5.30
N LYS A 163 7.67 -24.43 -6.39
CA LYS A 163 7.95 -23.68 -7.63
C LYS A 163 6.67 -23.00 -8.15
N GLY A 164 6.85 -21.86 -8.81
CA GLY A 164 5.77 -21.09 -9.42
C GLY A 164 5.71 -19.65 -8.92
N GLN A 165 4.58 -19.00 -9.19
CA GLN A 165 4.36 -17.62 -8.78
C GLN A 165 3.97 -17.56 -7.30
N HIS A 166 4.60 -16.64 -6.58
CA HIS A 166 4.30 -16.30 -5.21
C HIS A 166 3.93 -14.83 -5.09
N THR A 167 3.06 -14.54 -4.13
CA THR A 167 2.61 -13.17 -3.84
C THR A 167 3.11 -12.73 -2.48
N ILE A 168 3.74 -11.57 -2.42
CA ILE A 168 4.05 -10.89 -1.17
C ILE A 168 3.14 -9.69 -1.02
N LYS A 169 2.48 -9.60 0.13
CA LYS A 169 1.75 -8.42 0.56
C LYS A 169 2.47 -7.78 1.73
N ALA A 170 2.85 -6.51 1.61
CA ALA A 170 3.25 -5.70 2.75
C ALA A 170 2.05 -4.86 3.20
N THR A 171 1.76 -4.81 4.50
CA THR A 171 0.66 -4.01 5.07
C THR A 171 1.22 -3.11 6.17
N ALA A 172 1.13 -1.78 6.00
CA ALA A 172 1.57 -0.81 6.99
C ALA A 172 0.59 -0.76 8.18
N ASP A 173 1.09 -0.32 9.33
CA ASP A 173 0.39 -0.33 10.62
C ASP A 173 -0.55 -1.53 10.76
N LYS A 174 -0.05 -2.76 10.76
CA LYS A 174 -0.86 -3.99 10.89
C LYS A 174 -1.51 -4.14 12.27
N THR A 175 -1.05 -3.42 13.28
CA THR A 175 -1.59 -3.51 14.65
C THR A 175 -2.69 -2.51 14.95
N ASN A 176 -2.93 -1.56 14.05
CA ASN A 176 -4.00 -0.55 14.10
C ASN A 176 -3.79 0.44 15.25
N VAL A 177 -2.52 0.79 15.46
CA VAL A 177 -2.13 1.67 16.57
C VAL A 177 -2.06 3.13 16.13
N VAL A 178 -2.02 3.40 14.82
CA VAL A 178 -2.05 4.75 14.26
C VAL A 178 -3.45 4.98 13.71
N ALA A 179 -4.16 5.97 14.26
CA ALA A 179 -5.42 6.42 13.69
C ALA A 179 -5.13 7.30 12.47
N GLU A 180 -5.47 6.82 11.28
CA GLU A 180 -5.16 7.49 10.01
C GLU A 180 -6.37 8.26 9.44
N SER A 181 -6.12 9.21 8.53
CA SER A 181 -7.15 10.04 7.89
C SER A 181 -8.19 9.22 7.11
N ASN A 182 -7.76 8.08 6.57
CA ASN A 182 -8.55 7.13 5.79
C ASN A 182 -9.11 5.98 6.66
N ASP A 183 -8.83 5.98 7.97
CA ASP A 183 -9.19 4.88 8.85
C ASP A 183 -10.68 5.02 9.22
N TYR A 184 -11.53 4.42 8.39
CA TYR A 184 -12.99 4.36 8.58
C TYR A 184 -13.36 3.39 9.72
N ALA A 185 -12.89 3.66 10.93
CA ALA A 185 -13.23 2.89 12.12
C ALA A 185 -14.74 2.92 12.48
N ARG A 186 -15.56 3.73 11.77
CA ARG A 186 -17.01 3.83 11.97
C ARG A 186 -17.85 2.85 11.12
N PHE A 187 -17.27 2.17 10.11
CA PHE A 187 -18.04 1.30 9.19
C PHE A 187 -17.52 -0.14 9.04
N GLY A 188 -16.55 -0.56 9.84
CA GLY A 188 -16.12 -1.97 9.88
C GLY A 188 -15.39 -2.48 8.63
N VAL A 189 -14.94 -1.60 7.73
CA VAL A 189 -14.12 -1.94 6.56
C VAL A 189 -12.71 -1.42 6.81
N THR A 190 -11.81 -2.30 7.22
CA THR A 190 -10.38 -2.00 7.43
C THR A 190 -9.59 -2.38 6.19
N SER A 191 -9.79 -1.66 5.08
CA SER A 191 -8.87 -1.77 3.94
C SER A 191 -7.59 -1.01 4.29
N ARG A 192 -6.62 -1.73 4.84
CA ARG A 192 -5.37 -1.14 5.31
C ARG A 192 -4.42 -0.86 4.14
N PRO A 193 -3.56 0.16 4.26
CA PRO A 193 -2.53 0.45 3.27
C PRO A 193 -1.64 -0.75 3.01
N ALA A 194 -1.71 -1.28 1.79
CA ALA A 194 -0.94 -2.45 1.40
C ALA A 194 -0.46 -2.37 -0.05
N ALA A 195 0.70 -2.97 -0.30
CA ALA A 195 1.24 -3.17 -1.64
C ALA A 195 1.45 -4.66 -1.90
N LEU A 196 1.32 -5.05 -3.17
CA LEU A 196 1.52 -6.42 -3.64
C LEU A 196 2.76 -6.51 -4.53
N PHE A 197 3.49 -7.60 -4.41
CA PHE A 197 4.62 -7.94 -5.28
C PHE A 197 4.51 -9.40 -5.71
N PHE A 198 4.76 -9.67 -6.99
CA PHE A 198 4.77 -11.01 -7.54
C PHE A 198 6.20 -11.49 -7.77
N LEU A 199 6.52 -12.66 -7.25
CA LEU A 199 7.81 -13.32 -7.43
C LEU A 199 7.63 -14.59 -8.24
N GLN A 200 8.48 -14.81 -9.24
CA GLN A 200 8.61 -16.13 -9.86
C GLN A 200 9.69 -16.94 -9.14
N LEU A 201 9.35 -18.15 -8.69
CA LEU A 201 10.28 -19.09 -8.06
C LEU A 201 10.51 -20.31 -8.96
N GLU A 202 11.77 -20.54 -9.31
CA GLU A 202 12.21 -21.67 -10.14
C GLU A 202 12.85 -22.78 -9.28
N ALA A 203 13.03 -23.96 -9.88
CA ALA A 203 13.70 -25.07 -9.20
C ALA A 203 15.18 -24.74 -8.94
N ALA A 204 15.75 -25.35 -7.90
CA ALA A 204 17.19 -25.30 -7.69
C ALA A 204 17.94 -25.86 -8.91
N GLU A 205 19.07 -25.26 -9.26
CA GLU A 205 19.90 -25.75 -10.35
C GLU A 205 20.52 -27.10 -9.95
N GLN A 206 20.32 -28.14 -10.76
CA GLN A 206 20.93 -29.44 -10.50
C GLN A 206 22.45 -29.29 -10.65
N ARG A 207 23.22 -29.64 -9.60
CA ARG A 207 24.68 -29.80 -9.78
C ARG A 207 24.87 -30.93 -10.79
N LYS A 208 25.48 -30.63 -11.93
CA LYS A 208 26.06 -31.70 -12.77
C LYS A 208 27.10 -32.41 -11.91
N ASN A 209 26.85 -33.65 -11.53
CA ASN A 209 27.91 -34.52 -11.06
C ASN A 209 28.86 -34.71 -12.26
N GLU A 210 30.06 -34.15 -12.18
CA GLU A 210 31.18 -34.61 -12.98
C GLU A 210 31.54 -36.01 -12.45
N GLU A 211 31.00 -37.04 -13.11
CA GLU A 211 31.54 -38.39 -13.02
C GLU A 211 32.94 -38.35 -13.65
N VAL A 212 33.96 -38.11 -12.82
CA VAL A 212 35.34 -38.39 -13.21
C VAL A 212 35.47 -39.90 -13.25
N GLY A 213 35.33 -40.46 -14.45
CA GLY A 213 35.68 -41.85 -14.72
C GLY A 213 37.12 -42.09 -14.29
N GLN A 214 37.32 -42.92 -13.28
CA GLN A 214 38.62 -43.50 -12.99
C GLN A 214 38.87 -44.60 -14.04
N ASP A 215 39.57 -44.25 -15.12
CA ASP A 215 40.22 -45.24 -15.97
C ASP A 215 41.38 -45.87 -15.16
N VAL A 216 41.14 -47.08 -14.67
CA VAL A 216 42.16 -47.94 -14.08
C VAL A 216 42.91 -48.60 -15.23
N ASP A 217 43.97 -47.96 -15.71
CA ASP A 217 44.91 -48.58 -16.66
C ASP A 217 45.99 -49.31 -15.86
N ASP A 218 45.78 -50.61 -15.61
CA ASP A 218 46.80 -51.52 -15.09
C ASP A 218 47.61 -52.09 -16.27
N GLN A 219 48.78 -51.49 -16.50
CA GLN A 219 49.79 -52.03 -17.41
C GLN A 219 50.70 -53.02 -16.67
N SER A 220 50.50 -54.32 -16.88
CA SER A 220 51.60 -55.30 -16.79
C SER A 220 51.60 -56.22 -18.00
N GLY A 221 52.66 -56.13 -18.79
CA GLY A 221 52.86 -56.92 -20.00
C GLY A 221 53.72 -58.16 -19.76
N LYS A 222 53.51 -59.13 -20.66
CA LYS A 222 54.40 -60.22 -21.12
C LYS A 222 54.55 -61.44 -20.20
N ASP A 223 54.02 -62.58 -20.66
CA ASP A 223 54.84 -63.55 -21.38
C ASP A 223 54.01 -64.61 -22.11
N HIS A 224 54.46 -64.96 -23.32
CA HIS A 224 53.87 -65.96 -24.22
C HIS A 224 54.93 -67.04 -24.42
N GLN A 225 54.67 -68.28 -23.96
CA GLN A 225 55.30 -69.47 -24.52
C GLN A 225 54.28 -70.61 -24.66
N THR A 226 54.32 -71.20 -25.84
CA THR A 226 53.55 -72.30 -26.42
C THR A 226 53.86 -73.65 -25.78
N GLU A 227 52.88 -74.54 -25.62
CA GLU A 227 53.12 -75.98 -25.82
C GLU A 227 51.78 -76.71 -26.09
N THR A 228 51.72 -77.40 -27.24
CA THR A 228 50.62 -78.27 -27.65
C THR A 228 50.91 -79.69 -27.18
N LEU A 229 50.10 -80.32 -26.33
CA LEU A 229 50.12 -81.77 -26.18
C LEU A 229 48.73 -82.39 -26.10
N ARG A 230 48.34 -83.02 -27.22
CA ARG A 230 47.39 -84.13 -27.24
C ARG A 230 47.93 -85.27 -26.37
N ARG A 231 47.11 -85.83 -25.47
CA ARG A 231 47.06 -87.28 -25.25
C ARG A 231 45.72 -87.73 -24.66
N ARG A 232 45.10 -88.63 -25.42
CA ARG A 232 43.96 -89.48 -25.10
C ARG A 232 44.35 -90.52 -24.04
N LYS A 233 43.34 -90.86 -23.22
CA LYS A 233 42.93 -92.19 -22.73
C LYS A 233 43.54 -92.78 -21.43
N ILE A 234 42.60 -92.99 -20.50
CA ILE A 234 42.27 -94.24 -19.75
C ILE A 234 43.31 -94.65 -18.70
N ARG A 235 42.99 -94.75 -17.40
CA ARG A 235 41.90 -95.49 -16.75
C ARG A 235 41.20 -94.68 -15.66
#